data_AF-A0AAU8VKY8-F1
#
_entry.id   AF-A0AAU8VKY8-F1
#
_cell.length_a   1.000
_cell.length_b   1.000
_cell.length_c   1.000
_cell.angle_alpha   90.00
_cell.angle_beta   90.00
_cell.angle_gamma   90.00
#
_symmetry.space_group_name_H-M   'P 1'
#
loop_
_entity.id
_entity.type
_entity.pdbx_description
1 polymer ?
#
loop_
_entity_poly.entity_id
_entity_poly.type
_entity_poly.pdbx_seq_one_letter_code
_entity_poly.pdbx_strand_id
1 'polypeptide(L)'
;MPKIKVNSANKNFIRSHSKWELYRFLDINITIGVKQLIDECDDIRKMIFSIRSNQKNIPIVEKFQIWNLKRLEPKICHFSLICDNGKGKILFSEVIDIFDFKYDELKLYSFGEIVVFP
;
A
#
# COMPACT_ATOMS: atom_id res chain seq x y z
N MET A 1 -8.53 16.28 19.82
CA MET A 1 -8.39 15.44 18.61
C MET A 1 -7.76 16.27 17.51
N PRO A 2 -6.56 15.93 16.99
CA PRO A 2 -5.98 16.70 15.88
C PRO A 2 -6.76 16.38 14.59
N LYS A 3 -7.24 17.42 13.91
CA LYS A 3 -7.83 17.30 12.58
C LYS A 3 -6.73 16.87 11.61
N ILE A 4 -6.85 15.66 11.06
CA ILE A 4 -6.00 15.16 9.99
C ILE A 4 -6.09 16.17 8.84
N LYS A 5 -4.97 16.87 8.54
CA LYS A 5 -4.86 17.71 7.35
C LYS A 5 -4.79 16.78 6.14
N VAL A 6 -5.94 16.52 5.56
CA VAL A 6 -6.09 15.77 4.31
C VAL A 6 -5.38 16.56 3.21
N ASN A 7 -4.35 15.97 2.61
CA ASN A 7 -3.58 16.59 1.53
C ASN A 7 -4.50 16.85 0.33
N SER A 8 -4.23 17.89 -0.46
CA SER A 8 -5.12 18.32 -1.56
C SER A 8 -5.37 17.22 -2.61
N ALA A 9 -4.42 16.30 -2.78
CA ALA A 9 -4.56 15.09 -3.61
C ALA A 9 -5.70 14.17 -3.12
N ASN A 10 -5.81 13.94 -1.81
CA ASN A 10 -6.82 13.05 -1.21
C ASN A 10 -8.24 13.62 -1.33
N LYS A 11 -8.39 14.96 -1.38
CA LYS A 11 -9.71 15.61 -1.49
C LYS A 11 -10.36 15.45 -2.85
N ASN A 12 -9.55 15.38 -3.92
CA ASN A 12 -10.05 15.19 -5.28
C ASN A 12 -10.33 13.71 -5.60
N PHE A 13 -9.66 12.78 -4.90
CA PHE A 13 -9.82 11.33 -5.09
C PHE A 13 -11.18 10.80 -4.58
N ILE A 14 -11.63 11.27 -3.41
CA ILE A 14 -12.85 10.78 -2.74
C ILE A 14 -14.15 11.19 -3.47
N ARG A 15 -14.11 12.21 -4.35
CA ARG A 15 -15.33 12.82 -4.92
C ARG A 15 -15.74 12.34 -6.31
N SER A 16 -14.88 11.69 -7.09
CA SER A 16 -15.16 11.46 -8.52
C SER A 16 -15.69 10.08 -8.89
N HIS A 17 -15.57 9.05 -8.05
CA HIS A 17 -16.00 7.69 -8.41
C HIS A 17 -16.78 7.03 -7.28
N SER A 18 -18.10 7.04 -7.45
CA SER A 18 -19.02 6.29 -6.60
C SER A 18 -18.93 4.78 -6.90
N LYS A 19 -18.75 3.99 -5.84
CA LYS A 19 -18.49 2.54 -5.76
C LYS A 19 -17.01 2.16 -5.88
N TRP A 20 -16.56 1.46 -4.85
CA TRP A 20 -15.31 0.72 -4.77
C TRP A 20 -15.22 -0.26 -5.94
N GLU A 21 -14.73 0.18 -7.10
CA GLU A 21 -14.38 -0.74 -8.16
C GLU A 21 -13.21 -1.58 -7.69
N LEU A 22 -13.46 -2.89 -7.60
CA LEU A 22 -12.49 -3.89 -7.22
C LEU A 22 -12.07 -4.64 -8.47
N TYR A 23 -10.76 -4.77 -8.63
CA TYR A 23 -10.12 -5.54 -9.69
C TYR A 23 -9.51 -6.77 -9.07
N ARG A 24 -9.69 -7.92 -9.72
CA ARG A 24 -9.05 -9.15 -9.26
C ARG A 24 -7.57 -9.12 -9.65
N PHE A 25 -6.71 -9.27 -8.66
CA PHE A 25 -5.27 -9.48 -8.83
C PHE A 25 -4.91 -10.80 -8.15
N LEU A 26 -4.68 -11.84 -8.96
CA LEU A 26 -4.51 -13.22 -8.47
C LEU A 26 -5.72 -13.70 -7.66
N ASP A 27 -5.53 -13.94 -6.36
CA ASP A 27 -6.52 -14.40 -5.40
C ASP A 27 -6.97 -13.30 -4.42
N ILE A 28 -6.63 -12.04 -4.68
CA ILE A 28 -7.10 -10.88 -3.91
C ILE A 28 -7.78 -9.85 -4.80
N ASN A 29 -8.52 -8.95 -4.16
CA ASN A 29 -9.12 -7.79 -4.78
C ASN A 29 -8.27 -6.55 -4.49
N ILE A 30 -8.10 -5.70 -5.49
CA ILE A 30 -7.41 -4.42 -5.36
C ILE A 30 -8.35 -3.29 -5.77
N THR A 31 -8.26 -2.12 -5.14
CA THR A 31 -9.04 -0.96 -5.57
C THR A 31 -8.51 -0.39 -6.88
N ILE A 32 -9.35 0.37 -7.60
CA ILE A 32 -8.96 1.08 -8.82
C ILE A 32 -7.66 1.88 -8.66
N GLY A 33 -7.44 2.54 -7.51
CA GLY A 33 -6.21 3.28 -7.24
C GLY A 33 -4.96 2.40 -7.20
N VAL A 34 -5.06 1.20 -6.61
CA VAL A 34 -3.95 0.22 -6.63
C VAL A 34 -3.72 -0.28 -8.06
N LYS A 35 -4.79 -0.52 -8.83
CA LYS A 35 -4.68 -0.93 -10.23
C LYS A 35 -3.95 0.13 -11.06
N GLN A 36 -4.32 1.40 -10.90
CA GLN A 36 -3.67 2.52 -11.60
C GLN A 36 -2.18 2.63 -11.24
N LEU A 37 -1.81 2.44 -9.97
CA LEU A 37 -0.40 2.41 -9.57
C LEU A 37 0.39 1.29 -10.26
N ILE A 38 -0.21 0.11 -10.40
CA ILE A 38 0.39 -1.02 -11.14
C ILE A 38 0.50 -0.70 -12.63
N ASP A 39 -0.53 -0.08 -13.23
CA ASP A 39 -0.51 0.32 -14.64
C ASP A 39 0.57 1.41 -14.89
N GLU A 40 0.83 2.29 -13.92
CA GLU A 40 1.90 3.30 -13.98
C GLU A 40 3.30 2.72 -13.71
N CYS A 41 3.41 1.70 -12.85
CA CYS A 41 4.67 1.07 -12.46
C CYS A 41 4.44 -0.41 -12.11
N ASP A 42 4.78 -1.29 -13.05
CA ASP A 42 4.54 -2.74 -12.93
C ASP A 42 5.19 -3.35 -11.68
N ASP A 43 6.34 -2.81 -11.28
CA ASP A 43 7.11 -3.26 -10.12
C ASP A 43 6.38 -3.08 -8.79
N ILE A 44 5.32 -2.27 -8.72
CA ILE A 44 4.44 -2.19 -7.55
C ILE A 44 3.76 -3.53 -7.25
N ARG A 45 3.62 -4.41 -8.24
CA ARG A 45 3.17 -5.79 -8.01
C ARG A 45 4.03 -6.51 -6.95
N LYS A 46 5.33 -6.21 -6.85
CA LYS A 46 6.22 -6.79 -5.82
C LYS A 46 5.72 -6.50 -4.40
N MET A 47 5.27 -5.27 -4.16
CA MET A 47 4.64 -4.88 -2.89
C MET A 47 3.36 -5.70 -2.65
N ILE A 48 2.51 -5.85 -3.67
CA ILE A 48 1.24 -6.60 -3.56
C ILE A 48 1.49 -8.09 -3.28
N PHE A 49 2.48 -8.71 -3.94
CA PHE A 49 2.91 -10.08 -3.68
C PHE A 49 3.40 -10.27 -2.24
N SER A 50 4.18 -9.32 -1.73
CA SER A 50 4.65 -9.38 -0.35
C SER A 50 3.51 -9.28 0.66
N ILE A 51 2.59 -8.32 0.46
CA ILE A 51 1.38 -8.20 1.29
C ILE A 51 0.66 -9.54 1.31
N ARG A 52 0.39 -10.13 0.13
CA ARG A 52 -0.36 -11.37 0.01
C ARG A 52 0.32 -12.55 0.73
N SER A 53 1.63 -12.66 0.58
CA SER A 53 2.44 -13.76 1.13
C SER A 53 2.55 -13.70 2.64
N ASN A 54 2.52 -12.49 3.21
CA ASN A 54 2.80 -12.27 4.63
C ASN A 54 1.55 -11.95 5.47
N GLN A 55 0.44 -11.49 4.85
CA GLN A 55 -0.73 -11.00 5.59
C GLN A 55 -1.33 -12.00 6.59
N LYS A 56 -1.24 -13.32 6.32
CA LYS A 56 -1.75 -14.37 7.22
C LYS A 56 -0.84 -14.65 8.42
N ASN A 57 0.45 -14.35 8.28
CA ASN A 57 1.47 -14.61 9.31
C ASN A 57 1.67 -13.41 10.24
N ILE A 58 1.20 -12.23 9.82
CA ILE A 58 1.32 -11.00 10.60
C ILE A 58 0.11 -10.86 11.54
N PRO A 59 0.30 -10.87 12.87
CA PRO A 59 -0.79 -10.78 13.82
C PRO A 59 -1.52 -9.44 13.70
N ILE A 60 -2.82 -9.53 13.45
CA ILE A 60 -3.70 -8.39 13.24
C ILE A 60 -4.11 -7.83 14.61
N VAL A 61 -3.60 -6.65 14.97
CA VAL A 61 -3.97 -5.95 16.23
C VAL A 61 -5.19 -5.04 16.02
N GLU A 62 -5.33 -4.44 14.84
CA GLU A 62 -6.47 -3.60 14.43
C GLU A 62 -7.22 -4.26 13.26
N LYS A 63 -8.44 -3.86 12.92
CA LYS A 63 -9.24 -4.56 11.89
C LYS A 63 -8.53 -4.70 10.52
N PHE A 64 -7.50 -3.90 10.24
CA PHE A 64 -6.74 -3.85 8.98
C PHE A 64 -5.23 -3.78 9.26
N GLN A 65 -4.41 -4.08 8.25
CA GLN A 65 -2.95 -3.90 8.26
C GLN A 65 -2.56 -2.65 7.47
N ILE A 66 -1.50 -1.96 7.91
CA ILE A 66 -0.94 -0.79 7.21
C ILE A 66 0.42 -1.17 6.63
N TRP A 67 0.57 -1.00 5.33
CA TRP A 67 1.78 -1.29 4.58
C TRP A 67 2.38 -0.01 4.02
N ASN A 68 3.62 0.29 4.42
CA ASN A 68 4.36 1.46 4.00
C ASN A 68 5.57 1.02 3.18
N LEU A 69 5.67 1.53 1.98
CA LEU A 69 6.83 1.41 1.12
C LEU A 69 7.59 2.74 1.19
N LYS A 70 8.89 2.71 1.51
CA LYS A 70 9.73 3.92 1.62
C LYS A 70 11.04 3.74 0.89
N ARG A 71 11.44 4.69 0.04
CA ARG A 71 12.71 4.66 -0.67
C ARG A 71 13.86 4.71 0.34
N LEU A 72 14.86 3.86 0.12
CA LEU A 72 16.08 3.79 0.92
C LEU A 72 17.18 4.58 0.22
N GLU A 73 17.50 5.75 0.75
CA GLU A 73 18.68 6.49 0.31
C GLU A 73 19.98 5.71 0.64
N PRO A 74 21.03 5.82 -0.20
CA PRO A 74 21.14 6.63 -1.43
C PRO A 74 20.69 5.87 -2.70
N LYS A 75 20.05 4.70 -2.57
CA LYS A 75 19.80 3.81 -3.69
C LYS A 75 18.45 4.09 -4.34
N ILE A 76 18.46 4.45 -5.61
CA ILE A 76 17.28 4.91 -6.35
C ILE A 76 16.18 3.83 -6.37
N CYS A 77 16.52 2.55 -6.53
CA CYS A 77 15.52 1.48 -6.67
C CYS A 77 15.22 0.69 -5.40
N HIS A 78 15.90 0.93 -4.28
CA HIS A 78 15.69 0.12 -3.07
C HIS A 78 14.59 0.73 -2.23
N PHE A 79 13.59 -0.07 -1.84
CA PHE A 79 12.52 0.36 -0.96
C PHE A 79 12.40 -0.56 0.25
N SER A 80 12.20 0.03 1.42
CA SER A 80 11.80 -0.69 2.62
C SER A 80 10.28 -0.82 2.63
N LEU A 81 9.79 -2.06 2.57
CA LEU A 81 8.39 -2.39 2.75
C LEU A 81 8.18 -2.80 4.20
N ILE A 82 7.32 -2.07 4.91
CA ILE A 82 7.06 -2.22 6.34
C ILE A 82 5.57 -2.44 6.56
N CYS A 83 5.21 -3.47 7.32
CA CYS A 83 3.88 -3.58 7.92
C CYS A 83 3.94 -3.10 9.37
N ASP A 84 3.10 -2.12 9.72
CA ASP A 84 2.95 -1.66 11.10
C ASP A 84 1.54 -1.95 11.64
N ASN A 85 1.40 -1.96 12.97
CA ASN A 85 0.16 -2.28 13.67
C ASN A 85 -0.79 -1.09 13.88
N GLY A 86 -0.65 0.00 13.13
CA GLY A 86 -1.36 1.26 13.33
C GLY A 86 -0.83 2.14 14.47
N LYS A 87 0.08 1.61 15.30
CA LYS A 87 0.68 2.29 16.46
C LYS A 87 2.19 2.44 16.36
N GLY A 88 2.75 2.25 15.15
CA GLY A 88 4.17 2.39 14.86
C GLY A 88 5.05 1.20 15.29
N LYS A 89 4.48 0.11 15.83
CA LYS A 89 5.23 -1.13 16.03
C LYS A 89 5.32 -1.86 14.69
N ILE A 90 6.54 -2.05 14.22
CA ILE A 90 6.84 -2.84 13.02
C ILE A 90 6.58 -4.32 13.32
N LEU A 91 5.76 -4.96 12.48
CA LEU A 91 5.46 -6.39 12.55
C LEU A 91 6.18 -7.18 11.45
N PHE A 92 6.50 -6.51 10.35
CA PHE A 92 7.21 -7.08 9.21
C PHE A 92 8.01 -5.99 8.51
N SER A 93 9.17 -6.35 7.99
CA SER A 93 9.97 -5.48 7.15
C SER A 93 10.75 -6.32 6.15
N GLU A 94 10.84 -5.83 4.92
CA GLU A 94 11.77 -6.36 3.93
C GLU A 94 12.26 -5.24 3.00
N VAL A 95 13.27 -5.54 2.20
CA VAL A 95 13.73 -4.65 1.13
C VAL A 95 13.29 -5.23 -0.20
N ILE A 96 12.62 -4.43 -1.01
CA ILE A 96 12.24 -4.78 -2.38
C ILE A 96 12.81 -3.75 -3.35
N ASP A 97 13.25 -4.24 -4.51
CA ASP A 97 13.76 -3.39 -5.58
C ASP A 97 12.63 -3.03 -6.53
N ILE A 98 12.36 -1.73 -6.70
CA ILE A 98 11.34 -1.18 -7.58
C ILE A 98 12.01 -0.14 -8.47
N PHE A 99 12.01 -0.39 -9.77
CA PHE A 99 12.59 0.51 -10.77
C PHE A 99 11.56 1.53 -11.25
N ASP A 100 12.03 2.73 -11.57
CA ASP A 100 11.23 3.82 -12.17
C ASP A 100 10.00 4.29 -11.36
N PHE A 101 9.94 3.97 -10.07
CA PHE A 101 8.88 4.49 -9.20
C PHE A 101 9.16 5.94 -8.80
N LYS A 102 8.27 6.84 -9.22
CA LYS A 102 8.40 8.30 -9.06
C LYS A 102 8.17 8.83 -7.64
N TYR A 103 7.62 8.01 -6.75
CA TYR A 103 7.29 8.43 -5.38
C TYR A 103 8.28 7.84 -4.37
N ASP A 104 8.62 8.63 -3.35
CA ASP A 104 9.51 8.17 -2.27
C ASP A 104 8.78 7.35 -1.22
N GLU A 105 7.47 7.55 -1.09
CA GLU A 105 6.63 6.80 -0.15
C GLU A 105 5.32 6.38 -0.79
N LEU A 106 4.86 5.17 -0.47
CA LEU A 106 3.53 4.66 -0.82
C LEU A 106 2.93 3.95 0.40
N LYS A 107 1.67 4.23 0.70
CA LYS A 107 0.93 3.59 1.78
C LYS A 107 -0.29 2.85 1.24
N LEU A 108 -0.41 1.58 1.57
CA LEU A 108 -1.55 0.73 1.27
C LEU A 108 -2.14 0.16 2.56
N TYR A 109 -3.43 -0.15 2.50
CA TYR A 109 -4.15 -0.82 3.57
C TYR A 109 -4.59 -2.19 3.08
N SER A 110 -4.48 -3.22 3.92
CA SER A 110 -5.06 -4.53 3.62
C SER A 110 -6.08 -4.95 4.68
N PHE A 111 -7.21 -5.48 4.20
CA PHE A 111 -8.30 -5.99 5.02
C PHE A 111 -8.82 -7.27 4.39
N GLY A 112 -8.61 -8.42 5.04
CA GLY A 112 -9.00 -9.72 4.50
C GLY A 112 -8.31 -10.02 3.17
N GLU A 113 -9.09 -10.04 2.10
CA GLU A 113 -8.62 -10.30 0.71
C GLU A 113 -8.65 -9.03 -0.15
N ILE A 114 -8.67 -7.84 0.47
CA ILE A 114 -8.75 -6.57 -0.24
C ILE A 114 -7.53 -5.70 0.10
N VAL A 115 -6.86 -5.18 -0.93
CA VAL A 115 -5.81 -4.15 -0.81
C VAL A 115 -6.34 -2.83 -1.35
N VAL A 116 -6.16 -1.78 -0.55
CA VAL A 116 -6.78 -0.48 -0.74
C VAL A 116 -5.72 0.60 -0.79
N PHE A 117 -5.80 1.42 -1.84
CA PHE A 117 -5.18 2.73 -1.88
C PHE A 117 -6.12 3.77 -1.23
N PRO A 118 -5.66 4.58 -0.25
CA PRO A 118 -6.48 5.52 0.52
C PRO A 118 -6.99 6.74 -0.25
#